data_AF-A0A3C0XM04-F1
#
_entry.id   AF-A0A3C0XM04-F1
#
_cell.length_a   1.000
_cell.length_b   1.000
_cell.length_c   1.000
_cell.angle_alpha   90.00
_cell.angle_beta   90.00
_cell.angle_gamma   90.00
#
_symmetry.space_group_name_H-M   'P 1'
#
loop_
_entity.id
_entity.type
_entity.pdbx_description
1 polymer ?
#
loop_
_entity_poly.entity_id
_entity_poly.type
_entity_poly.pdbx_seq_one_letter_code
_entity_poly.pdbx_strand_id
1 'polypeptide(L)'
;MAHLPHISGTADEIRARVPAVLRAYTRTRDSVLRSGVADQHLKERCFAYLATGVDALELHSLDDRERAALEWAAAIAWDSDRAADALWSRLRALFTEPELVDLGCAIGFELGYQHWRRTIGLAARD
;
A
#
# COMPACT_ATOMS: atom_id res chain seq x y z
N MET A 1 5.71 1.55 25.88
CA MET A 1 4.70 0.60 26.40
C MET A 1 4.21 -0.21 25.21
N ALA A 2 4.43 -1.54 25.19
CA ALA A 2 3.93 -2.37 24.09
C ALA A 2 2.40 -2.34 24.10
N HIS A 3 1.78 -1.87 23.03
CA HIS A 3 0.33 -1.86 22.90
C HIS A 3 -0.13 -3.32 22.80
N LEU A 4 -0.84 -3.82 23.81
CA LEU A 4 -1.44 -5.15 23.74
C LEU A 4 -2.51 -5.14 22.64
N PRO A 5 -2.57 -6.20 21.80
CA PRO A 5 -3.57 -6.27 20.74
C PRO A 5 -4.98 -6.29 21.32
N HIS A 6 -5.87 -5.46 20.75
CA HIS A 6 -7.29 -5.40 21.14
C HIS A 6 -8.04 -6.67 20.74
N ILE A 7 -7.52 -7.40 19.75
CA ILE A 7 -8.03 -8.69 19.31
C ILE A 7 -6.87 -9.69 19.30
N SER A 8 -6.98 -10.76 20.09
CA SER A 8 -5.92 -11.78 20.19
C SER A 8 -5.73 -12.58 18.88
N GLY A 9 -4.48 -12.84 18.52
CA GLY A 9 -4.09 -13.62 17.34
C GLY A 9 -3.35 -12.79 16.28
N THR A 10 -2.87 -13.48 15.25
CA THR A 10 -2.30 -12.86 14.04
C THR A 10 -3.39 -12.19 13.19
N ALA A 11 -3.01 -11.34 12.24
CA ALA A 11 -3.97 -10.69 11.36
C ALA A 11 -4.83 -11.71 10.57
N ASP A 12 -4.22 -12.83 10.12
CA ASP A 12 -4.93 -13.87 9.38
C ASP A 12 -5.84 -14.71 10.29
N GLU A 13 -5.41 -15.04 11.52
CA GLU A 13 -6.28 -15.70 12.52
C GLU A 13 -7.50 -14.85 12.88
N ILE A 14 -7.32 -13.52 12.99
CA ILE A 14 -8.42 -12.60 13.28
C ILE A 14 -9.39 -12.53 12.09
N ARG A 15 -8.89 -12.43 10.85
CA ARG A 15 -9.73 -12.49 9.65
C ARG A 15 -10.44 -13.83 9.51
N ALA A 16 -9.82 -14.94 9.92
CA ALA A 16 -10.38 -16.30 9.84
C ALA A 16 -11.66 -16.47 10.67
N ARG A 17 -11.87 -15.63 11.69
CA ARG A 17 -13.13 -15.58 12.46
C ARG A 17 -14.35 -15.30 11.59
N VAL A 18 -14.16 -14.65 10.44
CA VAL A 18 -15.18 -14.47 9.40
C VAL A 18 -14.63 -15.04 8.08
N PRO A 19 -14.97 -16.30 7.71
CA PRO A 19 -14.35 -16.98 6.56
C PRO A 19 -14.45 -16.20 5.24
N ALA A 20 -15.51 -15.43 5.03
CA ALA A 20 -15.65 -14.59 3.83
C ALA A 20 -14.60 -13.45 3.79
N VAL A 21 -14.26 -12.87 4.93
CA VAL A 21 -13.23 -11.81 5.05
C VAL A 21 -11.86 -12.39 4.74
N LEU A 22 -11.50 -13.54 5.33
CA LEU A 22 -10.23 -14.18 5.03
C LEU A 22 -10.11 -14.50 3.53
N ARG A 23 -11.14 -15.10 2.91
CA ARG A 23 -11.11 -15.40 1.48
C ARG A 23 -10.91 -14.15 0.60
N ALA A 24 -11.61 -13.06 0.90
CA ALA A 24 -11.48 -11.81 0.16
C ALA A 24 -10.05 -11.22 0.31
N TYR A 25 -9.52 -11.22 1.53
CA TYR A 25 -8.15 -10.77 1.78
C TYR A 25 -7.12 -11.63 1.06
N THR A 26 -7.18 -12.96 1.21
CA THR A 26 -6.24 -13.89 0.55
C THR A 26 -6.27 -13.73 -0.96
N ARG A 27 -7.46 -13.62 -1.57
CA ARG A 27 -7.58 -13.38 -3.01
C ARG A 27 -6.90 -12.06 -3.42
N THR A 28 -7.16 -10.98 -2.69
CA THR A 28 -6.59 -9.66 -2.97
C THR A 28 -5.07 -9.67 -2.80
N ARG A 29 -4.59 -10.25 -1.69
CA ARG A 29 -3.16 -10.38 -1.38
C ARG A 29 -2.43 -11.12 -2.49
N ASP A 30 -2.97 -12.27 -2.89
CA ASP A 30 -2.26 -13.14 -3.82
C ASP A 30 -2.34 -12.63 -5.27
N SER A 31 -3.45 -12.00 -5.66
CA SER A 31 -3.65 -11.51 -7.05
C SER A 31 -3.20 -10.07 -7.31
N VAL A 32 -3.40 -9.15 -6.37
CA VAL A 32 -3.11 -7.72 -6.54
C VAL A 32 -1.82 -7.34 -5.81
N LEU A 33 -1.71 -7.70 -4.53
CA LEU A 33 -0.57 -7.24 -3.73
C LEU A 33 0.75 -7.96 -4.06
N ARG A 34 0.69 -9.22 -4.50
CA ARG A 34 1.88 -10.07 -4.74
C ARG A 34 2.12 -10.47 -6.20
N SER A 35 1.06 -10.60 -7.00
CA SER A 35 1.14 -11.15 -8.37
C SER A 35 0.46 -10.25 -9.41
N GLY A 36 0.26 -8.96 -9.09
CA GLY A 36 -0.25 -8.00 -10.06
C GLY A 36 0.80 -7.65 -11.13
N VAL A 37 0.40 -6.83 -12.09
CA VAL A 37 1.21 -6.49 -13.28
C VAL A 37 2.25 -5.40 -13.03
N ALA A 38 2.03 -4.51 -12.06
CA ALA A 38 3.00 -3.50 -11.68
C ALA A 38 4.16 -4.14 -10.90
N ASP A 39 5.36 -3.61 -11.12
CA ASP A 39 6.60 -4.06 -10.50
C ASP A 39 6.45 -4.23 -8.97
N GLN A 40 6.82 -5.43 -8.49
CA GLN A 40 6.63 -5.80 -7.09
C GLN A 40 7.53 -4.98 -6.16
N HIS A 41 8.74 -4.60 -6.60
CA HIS A 41 9.63 -3.77 -5.80
C HIS A 41 8.98 -2.40 -5.56
N LEU A 42 8.40 -1.77 -6.58
CA LEU A 42 7.67 -0.50 -6.44
C LEU A 42 6.49 -0.60 -5.48
N LYS A 43 5.71 -1.70 -5.55
CA LYS A 43 4.62 -1.95 -4.60
C LYS A 43 5.12 -2.03 -3.18
N GLU A 44 6.15 -2.84 -2.92
CA GLU A 44 6.72 -3.00 -1.58
C GLU A 44 7.27 -1.68 -1.02
N ARG A 45 7.88 -0.85 -1.88
CA ARG A 45 8.31 0.49 -1.50
C ARG A 45 7.15 1.41 -1.12
N CYS A 46 6.07 1.41 -1.89
CA CYS A 46 4.86 2.17 -1.54
C CYS A 46 4.26 1.66 -0.23
N PHE A 47 4.20 0.34 -0.03
CA PHE A 47 3.67 -0.26 1.20
C PHE A 47 4.52 0.07 2.42
N ALA A 48 5.85 0.07 2.28
CA ALA A 48 6.76 0.52 3.33
C ALA A 48 6.55 2.01 3.65
N TYR A 49 6.41 2.86 2.62
CA TYR A 49 6.07 4.27 2.79
C TYR A 49 4.77 4.47 3.59
N LEU A 50 3.72 3.70 3.31
CA LEU A 50 2.47 3.75 4.10
C LEU A 50 2.64 3.23 5.54
N ALA A 51 3.58 2.31 5.75
CA ALA A 51 3.83 1.70 7.04
C ALA A 51 4.54 2.66 8.01
N THR A 52 5.58 3.34 7.52
CA THR A 52 6.55 4.10 8.34
C THR A 52 6.68 5.57 7.96
N GLY A 53 6.22 5.96 6.77
CA GLY A 53 6.68 7.18 6.11
C GLY A 53 8.04 6.98 5.42
N VAL A 54 8.42 7.92 4.56
CA VAL A 54 9.77 8.00 3.97
C VAL A 54 10.50 9.17 4.62
N ASP A 55 11.73 8.92 5.06
CA ASP A 55 12.62 10.00 5.49
C ASP A 55 13.05 10.83 4.28
N ALA A 56 13.20 12.15 4.47
CA ALA A 56 13.66 13.05 3.41
C ALA A 56 15.00 12.61 2.78
N LEU A 57 15.77 11.78 3.50
CA LEU A 57 17.03 11.23 3.03
C LEU A 57 16.88 10.09 2.00
N GLU A 58 15.73 9.42 1.95
CA GLU A 58 15.51 8.34 0.96
C GLU A 58 14.88 8.85 -0.33
N LEU A 59 14.38 10.10 -0.35
CA LEU A 59 13.75 10.71 -1.53
C LEU A 59 14.75 11.09 -2.64
N HIS A 60 16.00 11.35 -2.26
CA HIS A 60 17.02 11.82 -3.19
C HIS A 60 17.79 10.71 -3.92
N SER A 61 17.67 9.47 -3.47
CA SER A 61 18.19 8.29 -4.17
C SER A 61 17.16 7.64 -5.10
N LEU A 62 15.92 8.14 -5.12
CA LEU A 62 14.85 7.60 -5.98
C LEU A 62 15.09 7.88 -7.45
N ASP A 63 14.82 6.88 -8.29
CA ASP A 63 14.58 7.15 -9.69
C ASP A 63 13.23 7.87 -9.91
N ASP A 64 12.99 8.35 -11.12
CA ASP A 64 11.78 9.11 -11.44
C ASP A 64 10.49 8.26 -11.34
N ARG A 65 10.58 6.96 -11.61
CA ARG A 65 9.46 6.01 -11.55
C ARG A 65 9.06 5.76 -10.09
N GLU A 66 10.03 5.51 -9.23
CA GLU A 66 9.89 5.36 -7.78
C GLU A 66 9.35 6.63 -7.14
N ARG A 67 9.91 7.79 -7.49
CA ARG A 67 9.46 9.08 -6.97
C ARG A 67 8.00 9.35 -7.34
N ALA A 68 7.60 9.14 -8.60
CA ALA A 68 6.23 9.31 -9.03
C ALA A 68 5.27 8.36 -8.30
N ALA A 69 5.66 7.09 -8.10
CA ALA A 69 4.87 6.11 -7.37
C ALA A 69 4.67 6.51 -5.90
N LEU A 70 5.73 6.96 -5.21
CA LEU A 70 5.65 7.38 -3.80
C LEU A 70 4.85 8.68 -3.62
N GLU A 71 5.00 9.65 -4.53
CA GLU A 71 4.16 10.86 -4.52
C GLU A 71 2.69 10.51 -4.74
N TRP A 72 2.40 9.54 -5.62
CA TRP A 72 1.04 9.07 -5.83
C TRP A 72 0.48 8.29 -4.64
N ALA A 73 1.29 7.46 -3.99
CA ALA A 73 0.94 6.80 -2.74
C ALA A 73 0.60 7.82 -1.64
N ALA A 74 1.37 8.91 -1.54
CA ALA A 74 1.08 10.01 -0.61
C ALA A 74 -0.23 10.72 -0.92
N ALA A 75 -0.53 10.96 -2.21
CA ALA A 75 -1.79 11.56 -2.64
C ALA A 75 -2.98 10.63 -2.30
N ILE A 76 -2.91 9.34 -2.65
CA ILE A 76 -3.95 8.35 -2.32
C ILE A 76 -4.21 8.29 -0.81
N ALA A 77 -3.14 8.35 -0.02
CA ALA A 77 -3.26 8.20 1.42
C ALA A 77 -3.86 9.45 2.09
N TRP A 78 -3.29 10.62 1.82
CA TRP A 78 -3.52 11.81 2.67
C TRP A 78 -4.26 12.97 2.01
N ASP A 79 -4.19 13.09 0.68
CA ASP A 79 -4.82 14.19 -0.05
C ASP A 79 -4.93 13.87 -1.54
N SER A 80 -6.11 13.41 -1.95
CA SER A 80 -6.36 12.99 -3.33
C SER A 80 -6.27 14.14 -4.33
N ASP A 81 -6.45 15.40 -3.91
CA ASP A 81 -6.40 16.55 -4.80
C ASP A 81 -4.96 16.80 -5.30
N ARG A 82 -3.95 16.27 -4.59
CA ARG A 82 -2.55 16.27 -5.05
C ARG A 82 -2.30 15.36 -6.25
N ALA A 83 -3.22 14.46 -6.58
CA ALA A 83 -3.20 13.70 -7.84
C ALA A 83 -3.68 14.56 -9.01
N ALA A 84 -3.03 15.72 -9.20
CA ALA A 84 -3.33 16.69 -10.24
C ALA A 84 -2.62 16.37 -11.57
N ASP A 85 -2.91 17.15 -12.61
CA ASP A 85 -2.44 16.93 -13.99
C ASP A 85 -0.92 16.76 -14.12
N ALA A 86 -0.14 17.49 -13.32
CA ALA A 86 1.32 17.40 -13.35
C ALA A 86 1.84 16.05 -12.84
N LEU A 87 1.21 15.49 -11.79
CA LEU A 87 1.53 14.14 -11.31
C LEU A 87 1.04 13.09 -12.31
N TRP A 88 -0.19 13.22 -12.80
CA TRP A 88 -0.74 12.31 -13.80
C TRP A 88 0.05 12.28 -15.11
N SER A 89 0.60 13.42 -15.54
CA SER A 89 1.44 13.50 -16.74
C SER A 89 2.73 12.69 -16.57
N ARG A 90 3.38 12.77 -15.39
CA ARG A 90 4.55 11.95 -15.08
C ARG A 90 4.19 10.47 -14.97
N LEU A 91 3.10 10.15 -14.26
CA LEU A 91 2.61 8.78 -14.12
C LEU A 91 2.36 8.13 -15.49
N ARG A 92 1.68 8.81 -16.41
CA ARG A 92 1.43 8.28 -17.77
C ARG A 92 2.68 8.22 -18.66
N ALA A 93 3.69 9.05 -18.39
CA ALA A 93 4.96 8.97 -19.11
C ALA A 93 5.83 7.80 -18.65
N LEU A 94 5.67 7.39 -17.39
CA LEU A 94 6.48 6.34 -16.77
C LEU A 94 5.79 4.98 -16.83
N PHE A 95 4.49 4.90 -16.57
CA PHE A 95 3.75 3.64 -16.41
C PHE A 95 2.75 3.42 -17.54
N THR A 96 2.48 2.15 -17.83
CA THR A 96 1.33 1.76 -18.64
C THR A 96 0.02 1.88 -17.85
N GLU A 97 -1.12 2.00 -18.53
CA GLU A 97 -2.43 2.06 -17.87
C GLU A 97 -2.71 0.83 -16.96
N PRO A 98 -2.45 -0.42 -17.37
CA PRO A 98 -2.62 -1.58 -16.49
C PRO A 98 -1.75 -1.51 -15.22
N GLU A 99 -0.50 -1.03 -15.34
CA GLU A 99 0.37 -0.85 -14.17
C GLU A 99 -0.17 0.21 -13.21
N LEU A 100 -0.70 1.33 -13.74
CA LEU A 100 -1.31 2.36 -12.91
C LEU A 100 -2.53 1.83 -12.16
N VAL A 101 -3.42 1.12 -12.85
CA VAL A 101 -4.61 0.51 -12.22
C VAL A 101 -4.20 -0.45 -11.11
N ASP A 102 -3.26 -1.35 -11.39
CA ASP A 102 -2.81 -2.35 -10.43
C ASP A 102 -2.07 -1.72 -9.23
N LEU A 103 -1.13 -0.80 -9.47
CA LEU A 103 -0.40 -0.10 -8.41
C LEU A 103 -1.35 0.72 -7.53
N GLY A 104 -2.28 1.48 -8.12
CA GLY A 104 -3.24 2.28 -7.37
C GLY A 104 -4.16 1.43 -6.49
N CYS A 105 -4.70 0.33 -7.03
CA CYS A 105 -5.49 -0.63 -6.25
C CYS A 105 -4.66 -1.28 -5.15
N ALA A 106 -3.42 -1.68 -5.44
CA ALA A 106 -2.53 -2.28 -4.47
C ALA A 106 -2.26 -1.33 -3.28
N ILE A 107 -1.96 -0.05 -3.56
CA ILE A 107 -1.77 0.99 -2.55
C ILE A 107 -3.03 1.15 -1.69
N GLY A 108 -4.20 1.28 -2.31
CA GLY A 108 -5.47 1.47 -1.58
C GLY A 108 -5.84 0.28 -0.69
N PHE A 109 -5.67 -0.95 -1.18
CA PHE A 109 -5.91 -2.16 -0.39
C PHE A 109 -4.95 -2.28 0.79
N GLU A 110 -3.65 -2.11 0.54
CA GLU A 110 -2.65 -2.20 1.58
C GLU A 110 -2.86 -1.11 2.64
N LEU A 111 -3.15 0.13 2.25
CA LEU A 111 -3.45 1.23 3.17
C LEU A 111 -4.55 0.85 4.17
N GLY A 112 -5.68 0.37 3.66
CA GLY A 112 -6.81 -0.06 4.49
C GLY A 112 -6.44 -1.20 5.44
N TYR A 113 -5.68 -2.19 4.95
CA TYR A 113 -5.23 -3.32 5.76
C TYR A 113 -4.26 -2.90 6.86
N GLN A 114 -3.28 -2.06 6.55
CA GLN A 114 -2.31 -1.55 7.52
C GLN A 114 -2.98 -0.66 8.57
N HIS A 115 -3.94 0.17 8.19
CA HIS A 115 -4.69 0.98 9.15
C HIS A 115 -5.54 0.13 10.08
N TRP A 116 -6.31 -0.82 9.53
CA TRP A 116 -7.08 -1.74 10.35
C TRP A 116 -6.20 -2.51 11.35
N ARG A 117 -5.05 -3.04 10.91
CA ARG A 117 -4.09 -3.74 11.78
C ARG A 117 -3.65 -2.87 12.97
N ARG A 118 -3.30 -1.60 12.72
CA ARG A 118 -2.93 -0.66 13.80
C ARG A 118 -4.08 -0.43 14.77
N THR A 119 -5.32 -0.30 14.29
CA THR A 119 -6.49 -0.07 15.19
C THR A 119 -6.77 -1.24 16.13
N ILE A 120 -6.29 -2.44 15.82
CA ILE A 120 -6.43 -3.64 16.67
C ILE A 120 -5.14 -4.00 17.43
N GLY A 121 -4.14 -3.11 17.41
CA GLY A 121 -2.89 -3.27 18.15
C GLY A 121 -1.89 -4.24 17.52
N LEU A 122 -1.99 -4.49 16.21
CA LEU A 122 -0.97 -5.21 15.44
C LEU A 122 -0.04 -4.23 14.71
N ALA A 123 1.18 -4.67 14.40
CA ALA A 123 2.07 -3.95 13.50
C ALA A 123 1.39 -3.74 12.13
N ALA A 124 1.74 -2.68 11.42
CA ALA A 124 1.17 -2.34 10.12
C ALA A 124 1.38 -3.45 9.08
N ARG A 125 2.56 -4.09 9.11
CA ARG A 125 2.95 -5.23 8.28
C ARG A 125 3.65 -6.27 9.16
N ASP A 126 3.76 -7.50 8.65
CA ASP A 126 4.44 -8.62 9.30
C ASP A 126 5.94 -8.60 9.03
#